data_AF-A0A971PXI5-F1
#
_entry.id   AF-A0A971PXI5-F1
#
_cell.length_a   1.000
_cell.length_b   1.000
_cell.length_c   1.000
_cell.angle_alpha   90.00
_cell.angle_beta   90.00
_cell.angle_gamma   90.00
#
_symmetry.space_group_name_H-M   'P 1'
#
loop_
_entity.id
_entity.type
_entity.pdbx_description
1 polymer ?
#
loop_
_entity_poly.entity_id
_entity_poly.type
_entity_poly.pdbx_seq_one_letter_code
_entity_poly.pdbx_strand_id
1 'polypeptide(L)'
;MDGVKVEWSQTLGYKILPTAKTDHFRQRAQEFLNKYDVKIDEAIDIFGRMNARELELRSTIIYVFKESPMDNKSMISRVNEIKPHFTEDEIGSAIEQLMGINILN
;
A
#
# COMPACT_ATOMS: atom_id res chain seq x y z
N MET A 1 -13.51 -2.65 19.35
CA MET A 1 -13.45 -1.26 18.84
C MET A 1 -14.57 -1.09 17.83
N ASP A 2 -15.26 0.04 17.80
CA ASP A 2 -16.49 0.26 17.00
C ASP A 2 -16.34 1.50 16.10
N GLY A 3 -15.14 1.71 15.53
CA GLY A 3 -14.83 2.88 14.72
C GLY A 3 -15.22 2.76 13.26
N VAL A 4 -15.36 1.53 12.76
CA VAL A 4 -15.83 1.18 11.42
C VAL A 4 -16.56 -0.15 11.47
N LYS A 5 -17.46 -0.39 10.52
CA LYS A 5 -18.09 -1.68 10.28
C LYS A 5 -17.49 -2.29 9.01
N VAL A 6 -17.18 -3.57 9.06
CA VAL A 6 -16.74 -4.32 7.88
C VAL A 6 -17.86 -5.26 7.47
N GLU A 7 -18.29 -5.18 6.22
CA GLU A 7 -19.31 -6.04 5.64
C GLU A 7 -18.74 -6.83 4.46
N TRP A 8 -19.21 -8.05 4.26
CA TRP A 8 -18.89 -8.82 3.06
C TRP A 8 -19.89 -8.53 1.94
N SER A 9 -19.39 -8.08 0.79
CA SER A 9 -20.12 -7.94 -0.46
C SER A 9 -19.74 -9.05 -1.41
N GLN A 10 -20.73 -9.71 -2.02
CA GLN A 10 -20.49 -10.79 -2.99
C GLN A 10 -19.75 -10.32 -4.25
N THR A 11 -19.77 -9.02 -4.57
CA THR A 11 -19.18 -8.45 -5.80
C THR A 11 -17.86 -7.71 -5.58
N LEU A 12 -17.63 -7.15 -4.39
CA LEU A 12 -16.50 -6.25 -4.11
C LEU A 12 -15.61 -6.74 -2.96
N GLY A 13 -15.88 -7.91 -2.39
CA GLY A 13 -15.20 -8.40 -1.20
C GLY A 13 -15.60 -7.59 0.04
N TYR A 14 -14.63 -7.17 0.85
CA TYR A 14 -14.91 -6.43 2.07
C TYR A 14 -15.23 -4.95 1.81
N LYS A 15 -16.32 -4.46 2.39
CA LYS A 15 -16.71 -3.05 2.42
C LYS A 15 -16.47 -2.49 3.82
N ILE A 16 -15.73 -1.39 3.91
CA ILE A 16 -15.52 -0.65 5.15
C ILE A 16 -16.49 0.52 5.18
N LEU A 17 -17.29 0.61 6.24
CA LEU A 17 -18.32 1.61 6.42
C LEU A 17 -18.12 2.38 7.73
N PRO A 18 -18.44 3.68 7.76
CA PRO A 18 -18.44 4.44 9.01
C PRO A 18 -19.52 3.90 9.98
N THR A 19 -19.30 4.14 11.26
CA THR A 19 -20.21 3.85 12.38
C THR A 19 -20.40 5.10 13.23
N ALA A 20 -21.24 5.02 14.27
CA ALA A 20 -21.50 6.12 15.18
C ALA A 20 -20.23 6.67 15.87
N LYS A 21 -19.16 5.88 16.00
CA LYS A 21 -17.91 6.33 16.66
C LYS A 21 -16.82 6.76 15.68
N THR A 22 -17.06 6.73 14.36
CA THR A 22 -16.04 7.15 13.37
C THR A 22 -15.53 8.56 13.65
N ASP A 23 -16.43 9.51 13.91
CA ASP A 23 -16.05 10.91 14.14
C ASP A 23 -15.26 11.10 15.43
N HIS A 24 -15.58 10.34 16.48
CA HIS A 24 -14.78 10.32 17.71
C HIS A 24 -13.32 9.91 17.43
N PHE A 25 -13.09 8.90 16.59
CA PHE A 25 -11.72 8.50 16.23
C PHE A 25 -11.04 9.51 15.32
N ARG A 26 -11.77 10.15 14.39
CA ARG A 26 -11.22 11.23 13.55
C ARG A 26 -10.79 12.42 14.39
N GLN A 27 -11.62 12.85 15.33
CA GLN A 27 -11.31 13.97 16.23
C GLN A 27 -10.09 13.66 17.10
N ARG A 28 -9.98 12.44 17.64
CA ARG A 28 -8.81 12.01 18.40
C ARG A 28 -7.52 11.97 17.55
N ALA A 29 -7.64 11.72 16.26
CA ALA A 29 -6.52 11.70 15.32
C ALA A 29 -6.29 13.04 14.60
N GLN A 30 -7.02 14.10 14.96
CA GLN A 30 -7.08 15.34 14.17
C GLN A 30 -5.70 15.97 13.94
N GLU A 31 -4.84 16.00 14.96
CA GLU A 31 -3.48 16.54 14.83
C GLU A 31 -2.64 15.74 13.83
N PHE A 32 -2.75 14.41 13.82
CA PHE A 32 -2.06 13.55 12.87
C PHE A 32 -2.62 13.74 11.46
N LEU A 33 -3.95 13.76 11.33
CA LEU A 33 -4.61 13.95 10.04
C LEU A 33 -4.25 15.31 9.43
N ASN A 34 -4.27 16.38 10.21
CA ASN A 34 -3.86 17.72 9.74
C ASN A 34 -2.38 17.80 9.38
N LYS A 35 -1.52 17.05 10.08
CA LYS A 35 -0.07 17.06 9.82
C LYS A 35 0.30 16.34 8.52
N TYR A 36 -0.49 15.35 8.11
CA TYR A 36 -0.14 14.45 7.02
C TYR A 36 -1.22 14.35 5.94
N ASP A 37 -2.20 15.26 5.91
CA ASP A 37 -3.31 15.27 4.96
C ASP A 37 -2.84 15.12 3.51
N VAL A 38 -1.92 15.99 3.07
CA VAL A 38 -1.34 15.98 1.72
C VAL A 38 -0.67 14.64 1.42
N LYS A 39 0.10 14.09 2.36
CA LYS A 39 0.81 12.81 2.17
C LYS A 39 -0.15 11.61 2.15
N ILE A 40 -1.24 11.68 2.90
CA ILE A 40 -2.29 10.66 2.89
C ILE A 40 -3.01 10.69 1.54
N ASP A 41 -3.39 11.89 1.07
CA ASP A 41 -4.04 12.06 -0.22
C ASP A 41 -3.14 11.60 -1.38
N GLU A 42 -1.85 11.94 -1.36
CA GLU A 42 -0.86 11.43 -2.33
C GLU A 42 -0.79 9.90 -2.31
N ALA A 43 -0.75 9.27 -1.14
CA ALA A 43 -0.73 7.82 -1.03
C ALA A 43 -2.01 7.18 -1.58
N ILE A 44 -3.17 7.79 -1.36
CA ILE A 44 -4.46 7.32 -1.88
C ILE A 44 -4.52 7.52 -3.41
N ASP A 45 -4.01 8.62 -3.95
CA ASP A 45 -4.01 8.85 -5.40
C ASP A 45 -3.11 7.84 -6.12
N ILE A 46 -1.92 7.59 -5.58
CA ILE A 46 -0.94 6.66 -6.16
C ILE A 46 -1.43 5.21 -6.06
N PHE A 47 -1.90 4.78 -4.88
CA PHE A 47 -2.13 3.36 -4.59
C PHE A 47 -3.61 2.97 -4.48
N GLY A 48 -4.52 3.92 -4.31
CA GLY A 48 -5.93 3.63 -3.96
C GLY A 48 -6.74 2.94 -5.05
N ARG A 49 -6.26 2.91 -6.30
CA ARG A 49 -6.88 2.17 -7.41
C ARG A 49 -6.34 0.76 -7.59
N MET A 50 -5.28 0.39 -6.87
CA MET A 50 -4.65 -0.91 -6.96
C MET A 50 -5.45 -1.96 -6.17
N ASN A 51 -5.52 -3.18 -6.71
CA ASN A 51 -6.09 -4.31 -6.00
C ASN A 51 -5.11 -4.88 -4.95
N ALA A 52 -5.57 -5.84 -4.15
CA ALA A 52 -4.78 -6.44 -3.08
C ALA A 52 -3.46 -7.07 -3.57
N ARG A 53 -3.47 -7.76 -4.72
CA ARG A 53 -2.28 -8.39 -5.32
C ARG A 53 -1.27 -7.33 -5.79
N GLU A 54 -1.76 -6.24 -6.37
CA GLU A 54 -0.89 -5.13 -6.79
C GLU A 54 -0.25 -4.43 -5.59
N LEU A 55 -1.03 -4.15 -4.54
CA LEU A 55 -0.55 -3.55 -3.29
C LEU A 55 0.43 -4.47 -2.55
N GLU A 56 0.19 -5.78 -2.55
CA GLU A 56 1.10 -6.79 -2.00
C GLU A 56 2.48 -6.71 -2.67
N LEU A 57 2.52 -6.60 -4.01
CA LEU A 57 3.78 -6.47 -4.74
C LEU A 57 4.53 -5.17 -4.36
N ARG A 58 3.84 -4.01 -4.41
CA ARG A 58 4.49 -2.70 -4.11
C ARG A 58 4.98 -2.65 -2.67
N SER A 59 4.18 -3.12 -1.72
CA SER A 59 4.59 -3.17 -0.31
C SER A 59 5.78 -4.09 -0.08
N THR A 60 5.84 -5.25 -0.75
CA THR A 60 6.99 -6.16 -0.67
C THR A 60 8.26 -5.52 -1.24
N ILE A 61 8.17 -4.87 -2.40
CA ILE A 61 9.30 -4.15 -3.01
C ILE A 61 9.81 -3.03 -2.07
N ILE A 62 8.91 -2.20 -1.54
CA ILE A 62 9.27 -1.10 -0.62
C ILE A 62 9.92 -1.65 0.66
N TYR A 63 9.41 -2.77 1.18
CA TYR A 63 9.99 -3.44 2.34
C TYR A 63 11.43 -3.89 2.06
N VAL A 64 11.65 -4.64 0.97
CA VAL A 64 12.99 -5.13 0.58
C VAL A 64 13.97 -3.96 0.39
N PHE A 65 13.54 -2.91 -0.31
CA PHE A 65 14.36 -1.72 -0.53
C PHE A 65 14.76 -1.03 0.77
N LYS A 66 13.83 -0.90 1.73
CA LYS A 66 14.10 -0.26 3.03
C LYS A 66 15.00 -1.08 3.94
N GLU A 67 14.93 -2.41 3.87
CA GLU A 67 15.82 -3.26 4.68
C GLU A 67 17.26 -3.24 4.18
N SER A 68 17.45 -3.28 2.85
CA SER A 68 18.77 -3.24 2.24
C SER A 68 18.67 -2.76 0.80
N PRO A 69 19.03 -1.50 0.50
CA PRO A 69 19.10 -1.01 -0.87
C PRO A 69 20.07 -1.87 -1.68
N MET A 70 19.61 -2.38 -2.82
CA MET A 70 20.38 -3.25 -3.70
C MET A 70 20.03 -2.94 -5.16
N ASP A 71 20.82 -3.47 -6.10
CA ASP A 71 20.53 -3.28 -7.53
C ASP A 71 19.24 -3.99 -7.95
N ASN A 72 18.65 -3.58 -9.07
CA ASN A 72 17.36 -4.09 -9.53
C ASN A 72 17.32 -5.61 -9.68
N LYS A 73 18.41 -6.24 -10.15
CA LYS A 73 18.43 -7.70 -10.34
C LYS A 73 18.37 -8.43 -9.00
N SER A 74 19.15 -7.95 -8.03
CA SER A 74 19.12 -8.47 -6.66
C SER A 74 17.76 -8.24 -6.00
N MET A 75 17.14 -7.06 -6.20
CA MET A 75 15.79 -6.77 -5.70
C MET A 75 14.74 -7.72 -6.28
N ILE A 76 14.78 -7.97 -7.60
CA ILE A 76 13.83 -8.87 -8.27
C ILE A 76 13.94 -10.27 -7.66
N SER A 77 15.16 -10.80 -7.56
CA SER A 77 15.40 -12.12 -6.96
C SER A 77 14.86 -12.17 -5.53
N ARG A 78 15.16 -11.15 -4.72
CA ARG A 78 14.74 -11.12 -3.31
C ARG A 78 13.23 -11.01 -3.15
N VAL A 79 12.55 -10.21 -3.97
CA VAL A 79 11.09 -10.08 -3.94
C VAL A 79 10.45 -11.39 -4.39
N ASN A 80 10.97 -12.05 -5.42
CA ASN A 80 10.47 -13.34 -5.89
C ASN A 80 10.65 -14.44 -4.83
N GLU A 81 11.78 -14.47 -4.11
CA GLU A 81 11.98 -15.38 -2.96
C GLU A 81 10.89 -15.21 -1.88
N ILE A 82 10.52 -13.96 -1.56
CA ILE A 82 9.50 -13.66 -0.53
C ILE A 82 8.09 -13.94 -1.05
N LYS A 83 7.83 -13.64 -2.33
CA LYS A 83 6.53 -13.76 -2.99
C LYS A 83 6.66 -14.48 -4.34
N PRO A 84 6.81 -15.82 -4.35
CA PRO A 84 7.16 -16.59 -5.56
C PRO A 84 6.05 -16.65 -6.62
N HIS A 85 4.86 -16.11 -6.34
CA HIS A 85 3.74 -16.08 -7.27
C HIS A 85 3.74 -14.86 -8.21
N PHE A 86 4.69 -13.93 -8.04
CA PHE A 86 4.97 -12.86 -8.99
C PHE A 86 6.10 -13.26 -9.91
N THR A 87 5.94 -13.00 -11.20
CA THR A 87 7.00 -13.18 -12.20
C THR A 87 8.07 -12.10 -12.06
N GLU A 88 9.29 -12.39 -12.53
CA GLU A 88 10.37 -11.40 -12.53
C GLU A 88 10.00 -10.14 -13.33
N ASP A 89 9.28 -10.29 -14.45
CA ASP A 89 8.80 -9.18 -15.27
C ASP A 89 7.77 -8.29 -14.54
N GLU A 90 6.82 -8.89 -13.80
CA GLU A 90 5.87 -8.15 -12.95
C GLU A 90 6.61 -7.35 -11.88
N ILE A 91 7.63 -7.96 -11.26
CA ILE A 91 8.43 -7.31 -10.21
C ILE A 91 9.26 -6.16 -10.81
N GLY A 92 9.95 -6.41 -11.92
CA GLY A 92 10.76 -5.39 -12.60
C GLY A 92 9.94 -4.18 -13.02
N SER A 93 8.79 -4.42 -13.65
CA SER A 93 7.85 -3.35 -14.05
C SER A 93 7.37 -2.53 -12.85
N ALA A 94 7.09 -3.19 -11.72
CA ALA A 94 6.66 -2.49 -10.50
C ALA A 94 7.80 -1.69 -9.85
N ILE A 95 9.05 -2.16 -9.89
CA ILE A 95 10.23 -1.42 -9.43
C ILE A 95 10.41 -0.16 -10.28
N GLU A 96 10.38 -0.28 -11.61
CA GLU A 96 10.50 0.86 -12.52
C GLU A 96 9.40 1.89 -12.27
N GLN A 97 8.15 1.43 -12.08
CA GLN A 97 7.04 2.32 -11.74
C GLN A 97 7.33 3.10 -10.44
N LEU A 98 7.74 2.41 -9.37
CA LEU A 98 8.00 3.02 -8.06
C LEU A 98 9.21 3.98 -8.08
N MET A 99 10.24 3.69 -8.88
CA MET A 99 11.34 4.63 -9.14
C MET A 99 10.85 5.87 -9.89
N GLY A 100 10.02 5.68 -10.92
CA GLY A 100 9.46 6.77 -11.73
C GLY A 100 8.59 7.75 -10.94
N ILE A 101 7.92 7.28 -9.88
CA ILE A 101 7.16 8.13 -8.94
C ILE A 101 7.94 8.51 -7.67
N ASN A 102 9.27 8.30 -7.67
CA ASN A 102 10.19 8.71 -6.60
C ASN A 102 9.86 8.13 -5.20
N ILE A 103 9.34 6.89 -5.16
CA ILE A 103 9.10 6.15 -3.90
C ILE A 103 10.33 5.33 -3.48
N LEU A 104 11.13 4.85 -4.44
CA LEU A 104 12.39 4.14 -4.22
C LEU A 104 13.57 5.07 -4.50
N ASN A 105 13.88 5.94 -3.54
CA ASN A 105 14.95 6.94 -3.62
C ASN A 105 16.00 6.79 -2.52
#